data_AF-A0A0A2BKZ6-F1
#
_entry.id   AF-A0A0A2BKZ6-F1
#
_cell.length_a   1.000
_cell.length_b   1.000
_cell.length_c   1.000
_cell.angle_alpha   90.00
_cell.angle_beta   90.00
_cell.angle_gamma   90.00
#
_symmetry.space_group_name_H-M   'P 1'
#
loop_
_entity.id
_entity.type
_entity.pdbx_description
1 polymer ?
#
loop_
_entity_poly.entity_id
_entity_poly.type
_entity_poly.pdbx_seq_one_letter_code
_entity_poly.pdbx_strand_id
1 'polypeptide(L)' 'MSVMLETHNNGIGLVITCDLEPAEFYCESLKSRGLISTIEPEN' A
#
# COMPACT_ATOMS: atom_id res chain seq x y z
N MET A 1 7.49 12.72 -2.05
CA MET A 1 7.50 12.29 -0.63
C MET A 1 7.89 10.82 -0.60
N SER A 2 8.74 10.37 0.33
CA SER A 2 9.05 8.94 0.43
C SER A 2 7.91 8.24 1.18
N VAL A 3 7.25 7.26 0.55
CA VAL A 3 6.14 6.50 1.13
C VAL A 3 6.46 5.96 2.52
N MET A 4 7.71 5.52 2.73
CA MET A 4 8.17 4.99 4.03
C MET A 4 8.10 6.03 5.16
N LEU A 5 8.46 7.28 4.86
CA LEU A 5 8.47 8.35 5.87
C LEU A 5 7.05 8.82 6.18
N GLU A 6 6.18 8.83 5.18
CA GLU A 6 4.77 9.15 5.36
C GLU A 6 4.07 8.11 6.23
N THR A 7 4.24 6.82 5.92
CA THR A 7 3.71 5.73 6.75
C THR A 7 4.22 5.79 8.18
N HIS A 8 5.50 6.14 8.39
CA HIS A 8 6.07 6.28 9.74
C HIS A 8 5.43 7.43 10.54
N ASN A 9 5.24 8.59 9.92
CA ASN A 9 4.74 9.79 10.61
C ASN A 9 3.22 9.80 10.77
N ASN A 10 2.47 9.24 9.81
CA ASN A 10 1.01 9.32 9.74
C ASN A 10 0.30 7.99 10.02
N GLY A 11 1.04 6.89 10.10
CA GLY A 11 0.50 5.52 10.26
C GLY A 11 0.03 4.87 8.95
N ILE A 12 -0.15 5.65 7.88
CA ILE A 12 -0.52 5.18 6.53
C ILE A 12 0.29 5.93 5.47
N GLY A 13 0.46 5.31 4.30
CA GLY A 13 1.12 5.94 3.16
C GLY A 13 0.70 5.26 1.85
N LEU A 14 0.46 6.06 0.82
CA LEU A 14 0.04 5.56 -0.50
C LEU A 14 1.22 4.94 -1.24
N VAL A 15 1.12 3.65 -1.57
CA VAL A 15 2.16 2.92 -2.30
C VAL A 15 2.01 3.12 -3.81
N ILE A 16 0.81 2.88 -4.35
CA ILE A 16 0.48 2.98 -5.78
C ILE A 16 -1.02 3.12 -5.95
N THR A 17 -1.45 3.78 -7.03
CA THR A 17 -2.82 3.70 -7.57
C THR A 17 -2.80 2.90 -8.86
N CYS A 18 -3.70 1.94 -8.98
CA CYS A 18 -3.82 1.05 -10.12
C CYS A 18 -5.19 0.36 -10.12
N ASP A 19 -5.46 -0.42 -11.16
CA ASP A 19 -6.63 -1.30 -11.22
C ASP A 19 -6.61 -2.35 -10.08
N LEU A 20 -7.76 -2.92 -9.77
CA LEU A 20 -7.91 -3.83 -8.62
C LEU A 20 -6.99 -5.07 -8.72
N GLU A 21 -6.91 -5.70 -9.89
CA GLU A 21 -6.13 -6.92 -10.09
C GLU A 21 -4.62 -6.75 -9.74
N PRO A 22 -3.90 -5.74 -10.25
CA PRO A 22 -2.52 -5.50 -9.81
C PRO A 22 -2.43 -5.02 -8.36
N ALA A 23 -3.42 -4.29 -7.84
CA ALA A 23 -3.45 -3.87 -6.44
C ALA A 23 -3.48 -5.08 -5.47
N GLU A 24 -4.24 -6.12 -5.81
CA GLU A 24 -4.29 -7.39 -5.06
C GLU A 24 -2.92 -8.06 -5.02
N PHE A 25 -2.25 -8.17 -6.18
CA PHE A 25 -0.92 -8.77 -6.26
C PHE A 25 0.12 -8.04 -5.39
N TYR A 26 0.12 -6.70 -5.41
CA TYR A 26 1.01 -5.91 -4.56
C TYR A 26 0.67 -6.06 -3.08
N CYS A 27 -0.61 -6.05 -2.74
CA CYS A 27 -1.09 -6.19 -1.36
C CYS A 27 -0.66 -7.54 -0.76
N GLU A 28 -0.85 -8.64 -1.48
CA GLU A 28 -0.41 -9.97 -1.06
C GLU A 28 1.12 -10.07 -0.96
N SER A 29 1.83 -9.52 -1.93
CA SER A 29 3.30 -9.50 -1.93
C SER A 29 3.86 -8.76 -0.70
N LEU A 30 3.28 -7.62 -0.34
CA LEU A 30 3.68 -6.86 0.85
C LEU A 30 3.33 -7.60 2.15
N LYS A 31 2.14 -8.20 2.21
CA LYS A 31 1.72 -9.05 3.36
C LYS A 31 2.65 -10.24 3.55
N SER A 32 3.07 -10.90 2.48
CA SER A 32 4.03 -12.03 2.54
C SER A 32 5.39 -11.64 3.12
N ARG A 33 5.75 -10.35 3.04
CA ARG A 33 6.99 -9.78 3.59
C ARG A 33 6.82 -9.28 5.03
N GLY A 34 5.67 -9.52 5.65
CA GLY A 34 5.38 -9.12 7.03
C GLY A 34 4.91 -7.67 7.18
N LEU A 35 4.57 -6.99 6.07
CA LEU A 35 4.02 -5.65 6.11
C LEU A 35 2.49 -5.69 6.19
N ILE A 36 1.91 -4.69 6.84
CA ILE A 36 0.47 -4.45 6.78
C ILE A 36 0.19 -3.63 5.52
N SER A 37 -0.68 -4.15 4.66
CA SER A 37 -1.08 -3.50 3.40
C SER A 37 -2.59 -3.65 3.18
N THR A 38 -3.23 -2.59 2.69
CA THR A 38 -4.67 -2.49 2.43
C THR A 38 -4.92 -1.89 1.05
N ILE A 39 -6.14 -2.07 0.52
CA ILE A 39 -6.57 -1.55 -0.77
C ILE A 39 -7.84 -0.72 -0.53
N GLU A 40 -7.91 0.46 -1.13
CA GLU A 40 -9.05 1.38 -1.03
C GLU A 40 -9.37 1.95 -2.43
N PRO A 41 -10.65 2.19 -2.77
CA PRO A 41 -11.01 2.85 -4.04
C PRO A 41 -10.43 4.26 -4.13
N GLU A 42 -10.04 4.67 -5.33
CA GLU A 42 -9.69 6.07 -5.60
C GLU A 42 -10.96 6.93 -5.54
N ASN A 43 -10.84 8.17 -5.03
CA ASN A 43 -11.94 9.14 -4.93
C ASN A 43 -12.31 9.74 -6.29
#